data_AF-A0A2U1VHI2-F1
#
_entry.id   AF-A0A2U1VHI2-F1
#
_cell.length_a   1.000
_cell.length_b   1.000
_cell.length_c   1.000
_cell.angle_alpha   90.00
_cell.angle_beta   90.00
_cell.angle_gamma   90.00
#
_symmetry.space_group_name_H-M   'P 1'
#
loop_
_entity.id
_entity.type
_entity.pdbx_description
1 polymer ?
#
loop_
_entity_poly.entity_id
_entity_poly.type
_entity_poly.pdbx_seq_one_letter_code
_entity_poly.pdbx_strand_id
1 'polypeptide(L)'
;MTRFLLPALCAATLMAAAPAFAACDSDNLPDSMRQAFVSGTQEALNEHGFKAGSVDGRMGARTRSAIRAYQRAAKLPVDGCVSQQLLDHLNFTQPKIYAPGRRG
;
A
#
# COMPACT_ATOMS: atom_id res chain seq x y z
N MET A 1 38.04 2.24 -54.12
CA MET A 1 37.93 1.27 -53.01
C MET A 1 37.79 2.04 -51.71
N THR A 2 36.56 2.43 -51.34
CA THR A 2 36.29 3.26 -50.16
C THR A 2 35.55 2.41 -49.13
N ARG A 3 36.22 2.17 -48.00
CA ARG A 3 35.77 1.32 -46.89
C ARG A 3 34.54 1.93 -46.22
N PHE A 4 33.48 1.15 -46.10
CA PHE A 4 32.30 1.47 -45.29
C PHE A 4 32.64 1.34 -43.79
N LEU A 5 32.48 2.42 -43.05
CA LEU A 5 32.48 2.46 -41.59
C LEU A 5 31.12 1.93 -41.08
N LEU A 6 31.15 0.80 -40.37
CA LEU A 6 30.00 0.32 -39.59
C LEU A 6 29.81 1.22 -38.36
N PRO A 7 28.59 1.75 -38.09
CA PRO A 7 28.30 2.32 -36.78
C PRO A 7 28.13 1.17 -35.79
N ALA A 8 29.18 0.92 -35.00
CA ALA A 8 29.07 0.21 -33.74
C ALA A 8 28.44 1.17 -32.71
N LEU A 9 27.26 0.81 -32.19
CA LEU A 9 26.97 0.64 -30.76
C LEU A 9 25.45 0.56 -30.56
N CYS A 10 24.98 -0.68 -30.50
CA CYS A 10 23.85 -1.02 -29.65
C CYS A 10 24.20 -0.70 -28.19
N ALA A 11 23.37 0.09 -27.53
CA ALA A 11 22.99 -0.11 -26.13
C ALA A 11 21.81 0.81 -25.83
N ALA A 12 20.60 0.39 -26.20
CA ALA A 12 19.41 0.92 -25.56
C ALA A 12 19.45 0.40 -24.11
N THR A 13 19.91 1.24 -23.18
CA THR A 13 19.83 0.97 -21.75
C THR A 13 18.36 0.87 -21.36
N LEU A 14 17.86 -0.36 -21.25
CA LEU A 14 16.55 -0.65 -20.68
C LEU A 14 16.64 -0.26 -19.19
N MET A 15 16.14 0.92 -18.83
CA MET A 15 15.93 1.26 -17.43
C MET A 15 14.79 0.35 -16.94
N ALA A 16 15.13 -0.76 -16.30
CA ALA A 16 14.14 -1.60 -15.63
C ALA A 16 13.51 -0.76 -14.51
N ALA A 17 12.33 -0.21 -14.77
CA ALA A 17 11.49 0.34 -13.71
C ALA A 17 11.19 -0.82 -12.76
N ALA A 18 11.74 -0.75 -11.54
CA ALA A 18 11.50 -1.75 -10.52
C ALA A 18 9.98 -1.92 -10.34
N PRO A 19 9.48 -3.15 -10.18
CA PRO A 19 8.07 -3.37 -9.96
C PRO A 19 7.67 -2.63 -8.67
N ALA A 20 6.61 -1.83 -8.75
CA ALA A 20 6.04 -1.02 -7.66
C ALA A 20 5.48 -1.83 -6.47
N PHE A 21 5.93 -3.08 -6.28
CA PHE A 21 5.66 -3.93 -5.13
C PHE A 21 6.63 -3.67 -3.95
N ALA A 22 7.54 -2.70 -4.06
CA ALA A 22 8.73 -2.62 -3.21
C ALA A 22 8.68 -1.64 -2.01
N ALA A 23 7.72 -0.71 -1.93
CA ALA A 23 7.60 0.17 -0.77
C ALA A 23 6.17 0.72 -0.66
N CYS A 24 5.65 0.82 0.56
CA CYS A 24 4.43 1.57 0.82
C CYS A 24 4.75 3.06 0.56
N ASP A 25 3.79 3.85 0.03
CA ASP A 25 3.99 5.30 -0.12
C ASP A 25 4.41 5.98 1.20
N SER A 26 3.96 5.42 2.33
CA SER A 26 4.30 5.89 3.67
C SER A 26 5.73 5.57 4.14
N ASP A 27 6.47 4.70 3.45
CA ASP A 27 7.82 4.29 3.86
C ASP A 27 8.87 5.39 3.67
N ASN A 28 8.62 6.35 2.77
CA ASN A 28 9.50 7.50 2.54
C ASN A 28 9.15 8.73 3.40
N LEU A 29 8.15 8.63 4.27
CA LEU A 29 7.74 9.73 5.14
C LEU A 29 8.64 9.81 6.39
N PRO A 30 8.78 11.02 6.99
CA PRO A 30 9.38 11.16 8.31
C PRO A 30 8.69 10.24 9.32
N ASP A 31 9.43 9.68 10.26
CA ASP A 31 8.91 8.66 11.19
C ASP A 31 7.67 9.10 11.97
N SER A 32 7.60 10.36 12.39
CA SER A 32 6.43 10.92 13.09
C SER A 32 5.18 10.92 12.19
N MET A 33 5.35 11.29 10.93
CA MET A 33 4.26 11.32 9.95
C MET A 33 3.83 9.91 9.57
N ARG A 34 4.79 8.99 9.37
CA ARG A 34 4.51 7.57 9.12
C ARG A 34 3.76 6.93 10.29
N GLN A 35 4.15 7.21 11.53
CA GLN A 35 3.44 6.72 12.72
C GLN A 35 2.00 7.25 12.79
N ALA A 36 1.80 8.55 12.56
CA ALA A 36 0.46 9.15 12.49
C ALA A 36 -0.40 8.50 11.40
N PHE A 37 0.22 8.18 10.27
CA PHE A 37 -0.42 7.54 9.13
C PHE A 37 -0.89 6.10 9.45
N VAL A 38 -0.02 5.34 10.12
CA VAL A 38 -0.34 4.00 10.60
C VAL A 38 -1.43 4.05 11.69
N SER A 39 -1.37 5.00 12.64
CA SER A 39 -2.38 5.10 13.70
C SER A 39 -3.76 5.46 13.15
N GLY A 40 -3.84 6.43 12.23
CA GLY A 40 -5.12 6.77 11.58
C GLY A 40 -5.70 5.58 10.80
N THR A 41 -4.83 4.80 10.14
CA THR A 41 -5.25 3.57 9.45
C THR A 41 -5.73 2.51 10.43
N GLN A 42 -5.05 2.31 11.56
CA GLN A 42 -5.47 1.36 12.60
C GLN A 42 -6.84 1.73 13.19
N GLU A 43 -7.04 3.01 13.50
CA GLU A 43 -8.31 3.54 14.02
C GLU A 43 -9.44 3.29 13.03
N ALA A 44 -9.30 3.76 11.79
CA ALA A 44 -10.33 3.60 10.78
C ALA A 44 -10.63 2.11 10.49
N LEU A 45 -9.62 1.25 10.35
CA LEU A 45 -9.85 -0.19 10.19
C LEU A 45 -10.64 -0.81 11.35
N ASN A 46 -10.40 -0.37 12.58
CA ASN A 46 -11.13 -0.84 13.75
C ASN A 46 -12.59 -0.39 13.72
N GLU A 47 -12.88 0.85 13.32
CA GLU A 47 -14.26 1.32 13.14
C GLU A 47 -15.01 0.57 12.03
N HIS A 48 -14.30 0.15 10.99
CA HIS A 48 -14.83 -0.71 9.94
C HIS A 48 -14.93 -2.18 10.38
N GLY A 49 -14.47 -2.53 11.58
CA GLY A 49 -14.58 -3.88 12.16
C GLY A 49 -13.47 -4.87 11.75
N PHE A 50 -12.40 -4.42 11.08
CA PHE A 50 -11.33 -5.27 10.55
C PHE A 50 -10.26 -5.68 11.58
N LYS A 51 -10.38 -5.22 12.85
CA LYS A 51 -9.54 -5.61 13.99
C LYS A 51 -8.04 -5.45 13.71
N ALA A 52 -7.60 -4.22 13.45
CA ALA A 52 -6.19 -3.88 13.23
C ALA A 52 -5.31 -4.03 14.49
N GLY A 53 -5.92 -4.17 15.67
CA GLY A 53 -5.24 -4.23 16.96
C GLY A 53 -5.23 -2.87 17.65
N SER A 54 -4.25 -2.67 18.53
CA SER A 54 -4.03 -1.39 19.21
C SER A 54 -3.67 -0.28 18.22
N VAL A 55 -4.16 0.93 18.48
CA VAL A 55 -3.83 2.14 17.70
C VAL A 55 -2.52 2.72 18.27
N ASP A 56 -1.40 2.11 17.90
CA ASP A 56 -0.07 2.45 18.43
C ASP A 56 0.90 3.02 17.38
N GLY A 57 0.42 3.21 16.14
CA GLY A 57 1.22 3.76 15.04
C GLY A 57 2.31 2.80 14.55
N ARG A 58 2.32 1.54 14.98
CA ARG A 58 3.32 0.54 14.58
C ARG A 58 2.75 -0.48 13.61
N MET A 59 3.50 -0.75 12.55
CA MET A 59 3.07 -1.69 11.52
C MET A 59 3.26 -3.14 11.96
N GLY A 60 2.26 -3.69 12.64
CA GLY A 60 2.23 -5.07 13.15
C GLY A 60 1.58 -6.08 12.19
N ALA A 61 1.70 -7.38 12.53
CA ALA A 61 1.07 -8.45 11.76
C ALA A 61 -0.46 -8.36 11.72
N ARG A 62 -1.09 -7.93 12.82
CA ARG A 62 -2.54 -7.70 12.90
C ARG A 62 -2.98 -6.59 11.96
N THR A 63 -2.29 -5.44 11.99
CA THR A 63 -2.55 -4.31 11.10
C THR A 63 -2.39 -4.71 9.63
N ARG A 64 -1.29 -5.39 9.26
CA ARG A 64 -1.08 -5.91 7.88
C ARG A 64 -2.22 -6.83 7.43
N SER A 65 -2.68 -7.71 8.32
CA SER A 65 -3.79 -8.62 8.00
C SER A 65 -5.12 -7.87 7.84
N ALA A 66 -5.39 -6.89 8.70
CA ALA A 66 -6.59 -6.07 8.63
C ALA A 66 -6.64 -5.24 7.34
N ILE A 67 -5.53 -4.64 6.93
CA ILE A 67 -5.41 -3.91 5.65
C ILE A 67 -5.77 -4.82 4.48
N ARG A 68 -5.11 -5.99 4.37
CA ARG A 68 -5.39 -6.91 3.26
C ARG A 68 -6.85 -7.40 3.26
N ALA A 69 -7.44 -7.57 4.45
CA ALA A 69 -8.85 -7.94 4.56
C ALA A 69 -9.77 -6.81 4.07
N TYR A 70 -9.48 -5.57 4.46
CA TYR A 70 -10.21 -4.39 3.99
C TYR A 70 -10.06 -4.23 2.47
N GLN A 71 -8.84 -4.27 1.95
CA GLN A 71 -8.56 -4.15 0.52
C GLN A 71 -9.35 -5.18 -0.29
N ARG A 72 -9.42 -6.45 0.17
CA ARG A 72 -10.27 -7.46 -0.47
C ARG A 72 -11.75 -7.10 -0.43
N ALA A 73 -12.26 -6.65 0.71
CA ALA A 73 -13.67 -6.27 0.85
C ALA A 73 -14.04 -5.06 -0.02
N ALA A 74 -13.11 -4.11 -0.15
CA ALA A 74 -13.21 -2.90 -0.94
C ALA A 74 -12.84 -3.08 -2.43
N LYS A 75 -12.42 -4.28 -2.85
CA LYS A 75 -11.93 -4.57 -4.21
C LYS A 75 -10.77 -3.66 -4.65
N LEU A 76 -9.91 -3.29 -3.69
CA LEU A 76 -8.66 -2.58 -3.91
C LEU A 76 -7.52 -3.57 -4.17
N PRO A 77 -6.38 -3.11 -4.73
CA PRO A 77 -5.14 -3.89 -4.74
C PRO A 77 -4.80 -4.40 -3.34
N VAL A 78 -4.49 -5.69 -3.22
CA VAL A 78 -4.25 -6.36 -1.92
C VAL A 78 -2.76 -6.44 -1.63
N ASP A 79 -2.10 -5.29 -1.56
CA ASP A 79 -0.67 -5.17 -1.29
C ASP A 79 -0.34 -5.21 0.22
N GLY A 80 -1.33 -4.93 1.09
CA GLY A 80 -1.11 -4.82 2.53
C GLY A 80 -0.37 -3.55 2.97
N CYS A 81 -0.21 -2.58 2.07
CA CYS A 81 0.51 -1.33 2.29
C CYS A 81 -0.37 -0.29 2.97
N VAL A 82 0.26 0.54 3.80
CA VAL A 82 -0.39 1.74 4.34
C VAL A 82 -0.10 2.88 3.35
N SER A 83 -1.10 3.26 2.54
CA SER A 83 -0.99 4.32 1.53
C SER A 83 -2.03 5.42 1.75
N GLN A 84 -1.76 6.61 1.20
CA GLN A 84 -2.72 7.74 1.22
C GLN A 84 -4.08 7.29 0.68
N GLN A 85 -4.08 6.60 -0.46
CA GLN A 85 -5.29 6.08 -1.09
C GLN A 85 -6.07 5.14 -0.17
N LEU A 86 -5.41 4.26 0.58
CA LEU A 86 -6.08 3.37 1.52
C LEU A 86 -6.76 4.16 2.65
N LEU A 87 -6.06 5.12 3.24
CA LEU A 87 -6.59 5.93 4.34
C LEU A 87 -7.76 6.80 3.88
N ASP A 88 -7.66 7.41 2.69
CA ASP A 88 -8.74 8.18 2.10
C ASP A 88 -9.96 7.29 1.82
N HIS A 89 -9.75 6.09 1.31
CA HIS A 89 -10.83 5.13 1.08
C HIS A 89 -11.50 4.72 2.41
N LEU A 90 -10.75 4.52 3.49
CA LEU A 90 -11.33 4.26 4.80
C LEU A 90 -12.19 5.43 5.30
N ASN A 91 -11.69 6.66 5.18
CA ASN A 91 -12.35 7.83 5.74
C ASN A 91 -13.56 8.32 4.94
N PHE A 92 -13.55 8.17 3.61
CA PHE A 92 -14.52 8.83 2.74
C PHE A 92 -15.42 7.88 1.94
N THR A 93 -15.24 6.56 2.03
CA THR A 93 -16.10 5.61 1.32
C THR A 93 -17.52 5.61 1.88
N GLN A 94 -18.49 5.82 0.99
CA GLN A 94 -19.92 5.75 1.29
C GLN A 94 -20.61 4.77 0.31
N PRO A 95 -21.34 3.75 0.80
CA PRO A 95 -21.54 3.40 2.22
C PRO A 95 -20.28 2.83 2.87
N LYS A 96 -20.17 2.95 4.21
CA LYS A 96 -19.05 2.39 4.98
C LYS A 96 -18.95 0.87 4.76
N ILE A 97 -17.76 0.38 4.40
CA ILE A 97 -17.51 -1.05 4.17
C ILE A 97 -17.14 -1.72 5.48
N TYR A 98 -17.97 -2.64 5.95
CA TYR A 98 -17.70 -3.37 7.19
C TYR A 98 -17.01 -4.70 6.94
N ALA A 99 -16.22 -5.14 7.92
CA ALA A 99 -15.65 -6.47 7.91
C ALA A 99 -16.76 -7.53 7.78
N PRO A 100 -16.57 -8.57 6.95
CA PRO A 100 -17.54 -9.63 6.84
C PRO A 100 -17.73 -10.25 8.23
N GLY A 101 -18.96 -10.22 8.73
CA GLY A 101 -19.33 -10.83 9.99
C GLY A 101 -18.94 -12.30 9.96
N ARG A 102 -17.88 -12.66 10.67
CA ARG A 102 -17.50 -14.06 10.88
C ARG A 102 -18.65 -14.71 11.65
N ARG A 103 -19.56 -15.37 10.93
CA ARG A 103 -20.43 -16.37 11.53
C ARG A 103 -19.50 -17.44 12.12
N GLY A 104 -19.62 -17.62 13.43
CA GLY A 104 -19.00 -18.62 14.31
C GLY A 104 -17.85 -19.44 13.74
#